data_AF-A0A2V5LVE3-F1
#
_entry.id   AF-A0A2V5LVE3-F1
#
_cell.length_a   1.000
_cell.length_b   1.000
_cell.length_c   1.000
_cell.angle_alpha   90.00
_cell.angle_beta   90.00
_cell.angle_gamma   90.00
#
_symmetry.space_group_name_H-M   'P 1'
#
loop_
_entity.id
_entity.type
_entity.pdbx_description
1 polymer ?
#
loop_
_entity_poly.entity_id
_entity_poly.type
_entity_poly.pdbx_seq_one_letter_code
_entity_poly.pdbx_strand_id
1 'polypeptide(L)'
;FTREYYQSIDRCLQPGGMFFQWVQAYDIDDRTMQIFYSTLGSVFANIESWQTETGDLLLLGSHEAVHYDANALRTRLAEEPFKSALSAAWRGNTLEAFLAHYVGNRALADALIHLSSNPLNTDDRTVIEFAFARSVKLAHGFQIANLRASASGAHADRPELINGEVDWALVDEERLSMYPSLSGAAKFQETLTPEQKSRAAAFASYSDGDLPAALRQWREQSQEPRTLAQLQLVSECLASQGDSAALPLIEKLAEALPRDAKAIRAEFLWRDRRPQEATDTLESFLRGLREDPWPSHELISRSMARAEAIARTDRSKIAAGLLYDALATPFCVFTSESERLAARLGIGIYLDDDRPGEHAHAVLQAFEPYVVWQRNFLNTRKECYLAQHSPLAKQANRDFDEFMKREVVTADVSGLTKEIEARALHTQGQPSIRK
;
A
#
# COMPACT_ATOMS: atom_id res chain seq x y z
N PHE A 1 10.28 26.77 -1.92
CA PHE A 1 10.67 26.41 -3.31
C PHE A 1 11.14 27.60 -4.15
N THR A 2 11.56 28.72 -3.55
CA THR A 2 12.08 29.86 -4.32
C THR A 2 13.60 29.92 -4.23
N ARG A 3 14.24 30.52 -5.22
CA ARG A 3 15.68 30.75 -5.20
C ARG A 3 16.11 31.52 -3.96
N GLU A 4 15.37 32.56 -3.58
CA GLU A 4 15.68 33.42 -2.44
C GLU A 4 15.60 32.65 -1.09
N TYR A 5 14.63 31.73 -0.98
CA TYR A 5 14.57 30.78 0.14
C TYR A 5 15.80 29.87 0.18
N TYR A 6 16.20 29.28 -0.96
CA TYR A 6 17.38 28.43 -1.03
C TYR A 6 18.68 29.19 -0.73
N GLN A 7 18.83 30.43 -1.21
CA GLN A 7 19.96 31.32 -0.85
C GLN A 7 19.99 31.69 0.64
N SER A 8 18.83 31.68 1.31
CA SER A 8 18.77 31.90 2.76
C SER A 8 19.25 30.68 3.54
N ILE A 9 18.92 29.47 3.06
CA ILE A 9 19.45 28.22 3.61
C ILE A 9 20.96 28.13 3.39
N ASP A 10 21.42 28.41 2.17
CA ASP A 10 22.83 28.38 1.76
C ASP A 10 23.73 29.18 2.72
N ARG A 11 23.31 30.40 3.06
CA ARG A 11 24.00 31.28 4.02
C ARG A 11 24.10 30.72 5.43
N CYS A 12 23.28 29.74 5.79
CA CYS A 12 23.26 29.11 7.11
C CYS A 12 23.98 27.76 7.15
N LEU A 13 24.31 27.18 5.99
CA LEU A 13 24.99 25.89 5.94
C LEU A 13 26.47 26.04 6.34
N GLN A 14 26.91 25.15 7.22
CA GLN A 14 28.33 24.99 7.51
C GLN A 14 29.03 24.27 6.34
N PRO A 15 30.37 24.34 6.23
CA PRO A 15 31.10 23.52 5.27
C PRO A 15 30.71 22.04 5.39
N GLY A 16 30.41 21.39 4.26
CA GLY A 16 29.89 20.02 4.21
C GLY A 16 28.40 19.87 4.60
N GLY A 17 27.70 20.96 4.87
CA GLY A 17 26.26 20.96 5.14
C GLY A 17 25.44 20.53 3.94
N MET A 18 24.31 19.88 4.21
CA MET A 18 23.36 19.39 3.20
C MET A 18 21.97 19.94 3.50
N PHE A 19 21.23 20.27 2.46
CA PHE A 19 19.82 20.64 2.54
C PHE A 19 18.96 19.57 1.88
N PHE A 20 17.82 19.22 2.49
CA PHE A 20 16.90 18.21 1.97
C PHE A 20 15.53 18.84 1.71
N GLN A 21 15.09 18.83 0.46
CA GLN A 21 13.79 19.32 0.03
C GLN A 21 12.89 18.13 -0.29
N TRP A 22 11.85 17.91 0.52
CA TRP A 22 10.76 16.99 0.16
C TRP A 22 9.93 17.58 -0.98
N VAL A 23 9.55 16.73 -1.93
CA VAL A 23 8.79 17.06 -3.14
C VAL A 23 7.70 15.99 -3.34
N GLN A 24 6.44 16.39 -3.20
CA GLN A 24 5.32 15.60 -3.73
C GLN A 24 5.45 15.51 -5.26
N ALA A 25 5.63 14.29 -5.78
CA ALA A 25 5.81 14.05 -7.20
C ALA A 25 4.53 13.57 -7.91
N TYR A 26 3.42 13.48 -7.18
CA TYR A 26 2.07 13.29 -7.73
C TYR A 26 1.41 14.64 -8.07
N ASP A 27 0.44 14.62 -8.99
CA ASP A 27 -0.30 15.80 -9.47
C ASP A 27 0.58 16.95 -10.02
N ILE A 28 1.77 16.62 -10.53
CA ILE A 28 2.66 17.54 -11.23
C ILE A 28 3.04 17.02 -12.61
N ASP A 29 3.49 17.92 -13.49
CA ASP A 29 4.02 17.59 -14.81
C ASP A 29 5.56 17.61 -14.82
N ASP A 30 6.15 17.06 -15.89
CA ASP A 30 7.61 17.01 -16.07
C ASP A 30 8.24 18.41 -16.03
N ARG A 31 7.52 19.42 -16.51
CA ARG A 31 7.97 20.82 -16.51
C ARG A 31 8.12 21.37 -15.10
N THR A 32 7.14 21.11 -14.23
CA THR A 32 7.19 21.53 -12.82
C THR A 32 8.40 20.90 -12.13
N MET A 33 8.66 19.62 -12.40
CA MET A 33 9.86 18.94 -11.90
C MET A 33 11.15 19.61 -12.39
N GLN A 34 11.27 19.93 -13.68
CA GLN A 34 12.43 20.65 -14.22
C GLN A 34 12.62 22.04 -13.58
N ILE A 35 11.54 22.76 -13.27
CA ILE A 35 11.60 24.04 -12.54
C ILE A 35 12.14 23.83 -11.12
N PHE A 36 11.74 22.76 -10.42
CA PHE A 36 12.31 22.43 -9.09
C PHE A 36 13.83 22.26 -9.18
N TYR A 37 14.32 21.40 -10.08
CA TYR A 37 15.75 21.17 -10.27
C TYR A 37 16.48 22.45 -10.68
N SER A 38 15.95 23.22 -11.64
CA SER A 38 16.56 24.47 -12.10
C SER A 38 16.66 25.51 -10.98
N THR A 39 15.62 25.62 -10.16
CA THR A 39 15.58 26.59 -9.05
C THR A 39 16.56 26.19 -7.95
N LEU A 40 16.57 24.91 -7.55
CA LEU A 40 17.51 24.40 -6.55
C LEU A 40 18.96 24.49 -7.05
N GLY A 41 19.20 24.12 -8.31
CA GLY A 41 20.53 24.14 -8.96
C GLY A 41 21.08 25.53 -9.25
N SER A 42 20.25 26.57 -9.12
CA SER A 42 20.71 27.96 -9.17
C SER A 42 21.45 28.39 -7.89
N VAL A 43 21.41 27.57 -6.83
CA VAL A 43 22.06 27.82 -5.53
C VAL A 43 23.04 26.71 -5.17
N PHE A 44 22.62 25.44 -5.30
CA PHE A 44 23.46 24.29 -4.97
C PHE A 44 24.11 23.68 -6.20
N ALA A 45 25.43 23.45 -6.15
CA ALA A 45 26.20 22.91 -7.27
C ALA A 45 26.11 21.38 -7.40
N ASN A 46 25.66 20.70 -6.35
CA ASN A 46 25.40 19.26 -6.33
C ASN A 46 23.96 19.02 -5.91
N ILE A 47 23.24 18.22 -6.71
CA ILE A 47 21.89 17.76 -6.38
C ILE A 47 21.84 16.24 -6.51
N GLU A 48 21.42 15.56 -5.46
CA GLU A 48 21.08 14.14 -5.50
C GLU A 48 19.57 13.96 -5.31
N SER A 49 19.02 12.92 -5.92
CA SER A 49 17.61 12.59 -5.86
C SER A 49 17.43 11.26 -5.14
N TRP A 50 16.58 11.26 -4.13
CA TRP A 50 16.16 10.09 -3.37
C TRP A 50 14.65 9.95 -3.45
N GLN A 51 14.14 8.74 -3.24
CA GLN A 51 12.71 8.47 -3.10
C GLN A 51 12.44 8.01 -1.67
N THR A 52 11.44 8.58 -1.03
CA THR A 52 11.09 8.22 0.37
C THR A 52 9.97 7.19 0.37
N GLU A 53 8.79 7.58 -0.11
CA GLU A 53 7.62 6.72 -0.30
C GLU A 53 7.14 6.75 -1.75
N THR A 54 6.09 6.00 -2.05
CA THR A 54 5.45 6.02 -3.37
C THR A 54 4.93 7.41 -3.68
N GLY A 55 5.47 8.03 -4.74
CA GLY A 55 5.05 9.36 -5.17
C GLY A 55 5.83 10.52 -4.57
N ASP A 56 6.81 10.28 -3.69
CA ASP A 56 7.57 11.34 -3.01
C ASP A 56 9.05 11.28 -3.32
N LEU A 57 9.60 12.42 -3.77
CA LEU A 57 11.04 12.62 -3.96
C LEU A 57 11.63 13.47 -2.84
N LEU A 58 12.91 13.22 -2.54
CA LEU A 58 13.72 14.03 -1.67
C LEU A 58 14.94 14.51 -2.46
N LEU A 59 15.03 15.82 -2.67
CA LEU A 59 16.14 16.44 -3.37
C LEU A 59 17.16 16.93 -2.35
N LEU A 60 18.35 16.35 -2.37
CA LEU A 60 19.49 16.78 -1.56
C LEU A 60 20.23 17.86 -2.34
N GLY A 61 20.40 19.05 -1.75
CA GLY A 61 21.27 20.11 -2.26
C GLY A 61 22.53 20.26 -1.41
N SER A 62 23.70 20.32 -2.04
CA SER A 62 25.00 20.56 -1.39
C SER A 62 25.95 21.36 -2.29
N HIS A 63 27.00 21.92 -1.71
CA HIS A 63 28.05 22.64 -2.47
C HIS A 63 29.00 21.69 -3.21
N GLU A 64 29.29 20.54 -2.60
CA GLU A 64 30.22 19.54 -3.10
C GLU A 64 29.51 18.19 -3.22
N ALA A 65 30.09 17.28 -4.00
CA ALA A 65 29.60 15.92 -4.12
C ALA A 65 29.60 15.23 -2.74
N VAL A 66 28.55 14.46 -2.45
CA VAL A 66 28.43 13.76 -1.17
C VAL A 66 29.30 12.51 -1.21
N HIS A 67 30.19 12.38 -0.24
CA HIS A 67 31.03 11.20 -0.05
C HIS A 67 30.37 10.23 0.92
N TYR A 68 30.00 9.06 0.44
CA TYR A 68 29.45 7.98 1.24
C TYR A 68 30.56 7.00 1.68
N ASP A 69 30.44 6.45 2.88
CA ASP A 69 31.25 5.32 3.34
C ASP A 69 30.33 4.14 3.67
N ALA A 70 30.43 3.06 2.90
CA ALA A 70 29.55 1.91 3.00
C ALA A 70 29.62 1.24 4.38
N ASN A 71 30.80 1.20 5.01
CA ASN A 71 30.96 0.57 6.32
C ASN A 71 30.44 1.46 7.45
N ALA A 72 30.63 2.77 7.35
CA ALA A 72 30.04 3.73 8.27
C ALA A 72 28.50 3.68 8.18
N LEU A 73 27.94 3.62 6.97
CA LEU A 73 26.50 3.48 6.77
C LEU A 73 25.97 2.16 7.33
N ARG A 74 26.61 1.02 7.04
CA ARG A 74 26.22 -0.28 7.63
C ARG A 74 26.21 -0.24 9.16
N THR A 75 27.24 0.35 9.75
CA THR A 75 27.33 0.54 11.21
C THR A 75 26.16 1.37 11.71
N ARG A 76 25.87 2.49 11.05
CA ARG A 76 24.79 3.40 11.45
C ARG A 76 23.40 2.79 11.29
N LEU A 77 23.17 2.04 10.21
CA LEU A 77 21.90 1.34 9.94
C LEU A 77 21.66 0.17 10.90
N ALA A 78 22.69 -0.33 11.59
CA ALA A 78 22.56 -1.35 12.62
C ALA A 78 22.21 -0.78 14.01
N GLU A 79 22.26 0.55 14.19
CA GLU A 79 21.96 1.24 15.45
C GLU A 79 20.50 1.70 15.50
N GLU A 80 19.92 1.76 16.70
CA GLU A 80 18.61 2.40 16.90
C GLU A 80 18.72 3.93 16.86
N PRO A 81 17.74 4.65 16.27
CA PRO A 81 16.47 4.15 15.74
C PRO A 81 16.52 3.69 14.26
N PHE A 82 17.68 3.73 13.59
CA PHE A 82 17.78 3.47 12.14
C PHE A 82 17.47 2.02 11.79
N LYS A 83 17.90 1.06 12.62
CA LYS A 83 17.64 -0.37 12.41
C LYS A 83 16.16 -0.68 12.35
N SER A 84 15.40 -0.24 13.37
CA SER A 84 13.96 -0.46 13.41
C SER A 84 13.24 0.38 12.35
N ALA A 85 13.65 1.63 12.13
CA ALA A 85 13.04 2.51 11.13
C ALA A 85 13.19 1.97 9.70
N LEU A 86 14.35 1.42 9.34
CA LEU A 86 14.59 0.86 8.00
C LEU A 86 13.67 -0.35 7.72
N SER A 87 13.53 -1.24 8.71
CA SER A 87 12.64 -2.40 8.60
C SER A 87 11.17 -1.98 8.53
N ALA A 88 10.78 -1.04 9.39
CA ALA A 88 9.40 -0.60 9.54
C ALA A 88 8.88 0.24 8.36
N ALA A 89 9.65 1.25 7.95
CA ALA A 89 9.23 2.20 6.92
C ALA A 89 9.54 1.69 5.50
N TRP A 90 10.71 1.07 5.30
CA TRP A 90 11.21 0.72 3.97
C TRP A 90 11.30 -0.79 3.72
N ARG A 91 10.89 -1.64 4.67
CA ARG A 91 11.01 -3.10 4.56
C ARG A 91 12.43 -3.56 4.22
N GLY A 92 13.42 -2.81 4.70
CA GLY A 92 14.84 -3.08 4.46
C GLY A 92 15.59 -3.39 5.74
N ASN A 93 16.70 -4.12 5.64
CA ASN A 93 17.59 -4.37 6.78
C ASN A 93 19.08 -4.36 6.40
N THR A 94 19.41 -3.83 5.23
CA THR A 94 20.77 -3.78 4.67
C THR A 94 21.10 -2.39 4.14
N LEU A 95 22.40 -2.15 3.88
CA LEU A 95 22.84 -0.95 3.15
C LEU A 95 22.23 -0.91 1.75
N GLU A 96 22.12 -2.06 1.11
CA GLU A 96 21.61 -2.20 -0.24
C GLU A 96 20.13 -1.81 -0.31
N ALA A 97 19.33 -2.18 0.70
CA ALA A 97 17.96 -1.71 0.85
C ALA A 97 17.89 -0.19 1.06
N PHE A 98 18.79 0.41 1.84
CA PHE A 98 18.88 1.86 1.98
C PHE A 98 19.23 2.54 0.64
N LEU A 99 20.21 2.02 -0.10
CA LEU A 99 20.64 2.58 -1.39
C LEU A 99 19.63 2.35 -2.52
N ALA A 100 18.69 1.42 -2.39
CA ALA A 100 17.58 1.25 -3.33
C ALA A 100 16.72 2.52 -3.45
N HIS A 101 16.70 3.35 -2.41
CA HIS A 101 16.01 4.64 -2.39
C HIS A 101 16.76 5.75 -3.14
N TYR A 102 18.04 5.55 -3.51
CA TYR A 102 18.76 6.47 -4.38
C TYR A 102 18.16 6.41 -5.80
N VAL A 103 17.77 7.58 -6.33
CA VAL A 103 17.16 7.74 -7.66
C VAL A 103 18.18 8.23 -8.67
N GLY A 104 18.97 9.24 -8.31
CA GLY A 104 20.06 9.64 -9.17
C GLY A 104 20.94 10.77 -8.64
N ASN A 105 22.12 10.84 -9.22
CA ASN A 105 23.22 11.71 -8.82
C ASN A 105 23.17 13.07 -9.53
N ARG A 106 24.25 13.83 -9.37
CA ARG A 106 24.40 15.14 -9.99
C ARG A 106 24.24 15.11 -11.51
N ALA A 107 24.75 14.09 -12.20
CA ALA A 107 24.62 14.00 -13.65
C ALA A 107 23.14 13.96 -14.09
N LEU A 108 22.26 13.29 -13.32
CA LEU A 108 20.82 13.33 -13.56
C LEU A 108 20.24 14.74 -13.37
N ALA A 109 20.63 15.40 -12.27
CA ALA A 109 20.16 16.76 -11.98
C ALA A 109 20.61 17.75 -13.06
N ASP A 110 21.88 17.73 -13.45
CA ASP A 110 22.45 18.59 -14.49
C ASP A 110 21.71 18.37 -15.83
N ALA A 111 21.40 17.12 -16.17
CA ALA A 111 20.60 16.81 -17.36
C ALA A 111 19.20 17.44 -17.29
N LEU A 112 18.50 17.36 -16.16
CA LEU A 112 17.16 17.94 -15.98
C LEU A 112 17.17 19.47 -15.99
N ILE A 113 18.20 20.09 -15.42
CA ILE A 113 18.40 21.56 -15.41
C ILE A 113 18.59 22.07 -16.84
N HIS A 114 19.33 21.34 -17.67
CA HIS A 114 19.65 21.74 -19.04
C HIS A 114 18.69 21.22 -20.11
N LEU A 115 17.72 20.37 -19.74
CA LEU A 115 16.78 19.75 -20.68
C LEU A 115 15.92 20.79 -21.42
N SER A 116 15.53 21.87 -20.75
CA SER A 116 14.81 22.98 -21.38
C SER A 116 15.02 24.30 -20.64
N SER A 117 14.84 25.42 -21.34
CA SER A 117 14.94 26.75 -20.73
C SER A 117 13.66 27.05 -19.94
N ASN A 118 13.67 26.67 -18.65
CA ASN A 118 12.57 26.96 -17.72
C ASN A 118 12.84 28.23 -16.92
N PRO A 119 11.79 29.02 -16.57
CA PRO A 119 11.95 30.09 -15.62
C PRO A 119 12.27 29.52 -14.23
N LEU A 120 13.13 30.20 -13.49
CA LEU A 120 13.32 29.91 -12.06
C LEU A 120 12.08 30.33 -11.28
N ASN A 121 11.79 29.60 -10.20
CA ASN A 121 10.79 30.02 -9.22
C ASN A 121 11.43 30.99 -8.23
N THR A 122 10.96 32.22 -8.19
CA THR A 122 11.48 33.28 -7.31
C THR A 122 10.34 33.86 -6.48
N ASP A 123 10.67 34.58 -5.40
CA ASP A 123 9.65 35.23 -4.55
C ASP A 123 8.76 36.19 -5.36
N ASP A 124 9.33 36.94 -6.30
CA ASP A 124 8.59 37.86 -7.19
C ASP A 124 7.90 37.17 -8.39
N ARG A 125 8.14 35.86 -8.59
CA ARG A 125 7.61 35.10 -9.74
C ARG A 125 7.42 33.64 -9.36
N THR A 126 6.33 33.37 -8.62
CA THR A 126 5.96 32.04 -8.11
C THR A 126 5.36 31.13 -9.19
N VAL A 127 6.12 30.83 -10.25
CA VAL A 127 5.65 30.02 -11.40
C VAL A 127 5.13 28.64 -11.02
N ILE A 128 5.64 28.05 -9.93
CA ILE A 128 5.27 26.72 -9.45
C ILE A 128 3.84 26.70 -8.89
N GLU A 129 3.41 27.74 -8.19
CA GLU A 129 2.05 27.87 -7.63
C GLU A 129 0.99 27.69 -8.73
N PHE A 130 1.20 28.36 -9.86
CA PHE A 130 0.33 28.26 -11.03
C PHE A 130 0.54 26.97 -11.83
N ALA A 131 1.72 26.36 -11.76
CA ALA A 131 1.99 25.09 -12.43
C ALA A 131 1.23 23.95 -11.76
N PHE A 132 1.25 23.86 -10.43
CA PHE A 132 0.44 22.90 -9.67
C PHE A 132 -1.05 23.01 -10.00
N ALA A 133 -1.61 24.22 -9.99
CA ALA A 133 -3.02 24.43 -10.28
C ALA A 133 -3.45 23.93 -11.68
N ARG A 134 -2.52 23.91 -12.65
CA ARG A 134 -2.77 23.40 -14.01
C ARG A 134 -2.58 21.88 -14.14
N SER A 135 -1.93 21.25 -13.18
CA SER A 135 -1.50 19.84 -13.25
C SER A 135 -2.38 18.88 -12.46
N VAL A 136 -3.30 19.40 -11.63
CA VAL A 136 -4.27 18.59 -10.88
C VAL A 136 -5.08 17.72 -11.84
N LYS A 137 -5.06 16.39 -11.63
CA LYS A 137 -5.74 15.36 -12.45
C LYS A 137 -5.22 15.19 -13.89
N LEU A 138 -3.97 15.53 -14.19
CA LEU A 138 -3.38 15.16 -15.48
C LEU A 138 -3.27 13.63 -15.63
N ALA A 139 -3.81 13.09 -16.72
CA ALA A 139 -3.69 11.67 -17.07
C ALA A 139 -2.24 11.23 -17.38
N HIS A 140 -1.35 12.19 -17.63
CA HIS A 140 0.06 12.00 -18.01
C HIS A 140 0.98 12.91 -17.18
N GLY A 141 0.81 12.91 -15.86
CA GLY A 141 1.73 13.60 -14.95
C GLY A 141 3.12 12.93 -14.89
N PHE A 142 4.06 13.62 -14.24
CA PHE A 142 5.40 13.12 -13.97
C PHE A 142 5.36 11.73 -13.32
N GLN A 143 6.27 10.84 -13.74
CA GLN A 143 6.37 9.47 -13.23
C GLN A 143 7.78 9.20 -12.70
N ILE A 144 7.93 8.94 -11.40
CA ILE A 144 9.23 8.58 -10.79
C ILE A 144 9.82 7.34 -11.46
N ALA A 145 8.99 6.38 -11.87
CA ALA A 145 9.45 5.18 -12.59
C ALA A 145 10.21 5.52 -13.89
N ASN A 146 9.73 6.51 -14.64
CA ASN A 146 10.42 6.98 -15.86
C ASN A 146 11.73 7.71 -15.52
N LEU A 147 11.75 8.49 -14.43
CA LEU A 147 12.96 9.14 -13.95
C LEU A 147 14.03 8.10 -13.58
N ARG A 148 13.66 7.09 -12.78
CA ARG A 148 14.55 5.99 -12.39
C ARG A 148 15.06 5.20 -13.60
N ALA A 149 14.17 4.83 -14.53
CA ALA A 149 14.57 4.12 -15.75
C ALA A 149 15.54 4.95 -16.60
N SER A 150 15.33 6.28 -16.67
CA SER A 150 16.22 7.18 -17.38
C SER A 150 17.56 7.36 -16.67
N ALA A 151 17.57 7.48 -15.34
CA ALA A 151 18.78 7.56 -14.54
C ALA A 151 19.64 6.28 -14.69
N SER A 152 19.00 5.11 -14.62
CA SER A 152 19.67 3.82 -14.81
C SER A 152 20.24 3.67 -16.22
N GLY A 153 19.46 4.00 -17.25
CA GLY A 153 19.93 4.00 -18.64
C GLY A 153 21.06 5.00 -18.92
N ALA A 154 21.20 6.03 -18.10
CA ALA A 154 22.29 7.01 -18.17
C ALA A 154 23.45 6.71 -17.19
N HIS A 155 23.39 5.61 -16.44
CA HIS A 155 24.35 5.28 -15.36
C HIS A 155 24.50 6.38 -14.29
N ALA A 156 23.41 7.12 -14.06
CA ALA A 156 23.31 8.21 -13.09
C ALA A 156 22.52 7.82 -11.84
N ASP A 157 22.14 6.55 -11.68
CA ASP A 157 21.27 6.04 -10.62
C ASP A 157 22.01 5.57 -9.36
N ARG A 158 23.27 5.95 -9.19
CA ARG A 158 24.14 5.53 -8.09
C ARG A 158 24.95 6.73 -7.57
N PRO A 159 25.30 6.77 -6.27
CA PRO A 159 26.20 7.78 -5.73
C PRO A 159 27.52 7.82 -6.50
N GLU A 160 28.00 9.02 -6.82
CA GLU A 160 29.26 9.19 -7.56
C GLU A 160 30.47 8.77 -6.71
N LEU A 161 30.41 9.03 -5.41
CA LEU A 161 31.51 8.85 -4.48
C LEU A 161 31.07 7.98 -3.31
N ILE A 162 31.37 6.69 -3.38
CA ILE A 162 31.15 5.75 -2.27
C ILE A 162 32.41 4.91 -2.04
N ASN A 163 32.90 4.94 -0.80
CA ASN A 163 33.99 4.10 -0.35
C ASN A 163 33.46 2.77 0.21
N GLY A 164 34.13 1.66 -0.11
CA GLY A 164 33.77 0.32 0.33
C GLY A 164 32.87 -0.44 -0.66
N GLU A 165 32.65 -1.72 -0.37
CA GLU A 165 31.90 -2.62 -1.26
C GLU A 165 30.38 -2.46 -1.07
N VAL A 166 29.64 -2.50 -2.18
CA VAL A 166 28.17 -2.52 -2.24
C VAL A 166 27.74 -3.60 -3.23
N ASP A 167 26.83 -4.48 -2.83
CA ASP A 167 26.20 -5.43 -3.76
C ASP A 167 25.13 -4.71 -4.59
N TRP A 168 25.54 -4.12 -5.71
CA TRP A 168 24.63 -3.42 -6.63
C TRP A 168 23.56 -4.34 -7.23
N ALA A 169 23.82 -5.63 -7.36
CA ALA A 169 22.80 -6.56 -7.82
C ALA A 169 21.70 -6.70 -6.77
N LEU A 170 22.04 -6.74 -5.48
CA LEU A 170 21.05 -6.71 -4.40
C LEU A 170 20.30 -5.37 -4.33
N VAL A 171 20.94 -4.22 -4.59
CA VAL A 171 20.25 -2.92 -4.70
C VAL A 171 19.18 -2.97 -5.79
N ASP A 172 19.50 -3.56 -6.95
CA ASP A 172 18.54 -3.69 -8.05
C ASP A 172 17.40 -4.68 -7.71
N GLU A 173 17.66 -5.74 -6.94
CA GLU A 173 16.63 -6.64 -6.40
C GLU A 173 15.70 -5.95 -5.38
N GLU A 174 16.25 -5.10 -4.51
CA GLU A 174 15.46 -4.29 -3.57
C GLU A 174 14.56 -3.32 -4.34
N ARG A 175 15.08 -2.63 -5.37
CA ARG A 175 14.28 -1.74 -6.24
C ARG A 175 13.14 -2.46 -6.95
N LEU A 176 13.38 -3.67 -7.45
CA LEU A 176 12.36 -4.50 -8.08
C LEU A 176 11.21 -4.85 -7.13
N SER A 177 11.54 -5.03 -5.84
CA SER A 177 10.59 -5.38 -4.79
C SER A 177 9.83 -4.16 -4.25
N MET A 178 10.53 -3.03 -4.07
CA MET A 178 9.99 -1.80 -3.50
C MET A 178 9.11 -1.01 -4.47
N TYR A 179 9.41 -1.07 -5.77
CA TYR A 179 8.77 -0.23 -6.77
C TYR A 179 8.16 -1.07 -7.91
N PRO A 180 7.01 -1.75 -7.70
CA PRO A 180 6.36 -2.54 -8.75
C PRO A 180 6.07 -1.75 -10.03
N SER A 181 5.78 -0.45 -9.92
CA SER A 181 5.58 0.45 -11.06
C SER A 181 6.83 0.62 -11.94
N LEU A 182 8.04 0.47 -11.37
CA LEU A 182 9.30 0.52 -12.10
C LEU A 182 9.39 -0.63 -13.11
N SER A 183 8.96 -1.83 -12.69
CA SER A 183 8.89 -3.01 -13.55
C SER A 183 7.91 -2.87 -14.72
N GLY A 184 6.95 -1.95 -14.64
CA GLY A 184 6.04 -1.62 -15.74
C GLY A 184 6.65 -0.68 -16.79
N ALA A 185 7.76 0.01 -16.48
CA ALA A 185 8.37 0.99 -17.38
C ALA A 185 9.13 0.28 -18.52
N ALA A 186 8.75 0.55 -19.77
CA ALA A 186 9.29 -0.16 -20.95
C ALA A 186 10.83 -0.18 -21.02
N LYS A 187 11.48 0.97 -20.81
CA LYS A 187 12.95 1.06 -20.81
C LYS A 187 13.61 0.23 -19.70
N PHE A 188 12.97 0.12 -18.54
CA PHE A 188 13.48 -0.68 -17.44
C PHE A 188 13.27 -2.18 -17.72
N GLN A 189 12.16 -2.56 -18.34
CA GLN A 189 11.94 -3.95 -18.77
C GLN A 189 12.99 -4.44 -19.78
N GLU A 190 13.53 -3.55 -20.62
CA GLU A 190 14.59 -3.89 -21.57
C GLU A 190 15.91 -4.25 -20.86
N THR A 191 16.16 -3.73 -19.66
CA THR A 191 17.41 -3.97 -18.90
C THR A 191 17.36 -5.21 -18.01
N LEU A 192 16.18 -5.76 -17.73
CA LEU A 192 16.02 -6.89 -16.81
C LEU A 192 16.39 -8.24 -17.45
N THR A 193 17.05 -9.10 -16.68
CA THR A 193 17.23 -10.51 -17.05
C THR A 193 15.90 -11.27 -17.09
N PRO A 194 15.80 -12.44 -17.75
CA PRO A 194 14.59 -13.27 -17.72
C PRO A 194 14.14 -13.61 -16.28
N GLU A 195 15.08 -13.93 -15.39
CA GLU A 195 14.80 -14.25 -13.99
C GLU A 195 14.27 -13.03 -13.23
N GLN A 196 14.84 -11.85 -13.47
CA GLN A 196 14.35 -10.59 -12.88
C GLN A 196 12.94 -10.24 -13.38
N LYS A 197 12.64 -10.49 -14.67
CA LYS A 197 11.29 -10.33 -15.22
C LYS A 197 10.28 -11.25 -14.55
N SER A 198 10.65 -12.50 -14.29
CA SER A 198 9.83 -13.46 -13.55
C SER A 198 9.57 -12.99 -12.11
N ARG A 199 10.59 -12.50 -11.39
CA ARG A 199 10.44 -11.93 -10.05
C ARG A 199 9.57 -10.68 -10.03
N ALA A 200 9.76 -9.78 -11.00
CA ALA A 200 8.95 -8.59 -11.17
C ALA A 200 7.47 -8.92 -11.40
N ALA A 201 7.19 -9.91 -12.27
CA ALA A 201 5.84 -10.40 -12.51
C ALA A 201 5.23 -11.01 -11.23
N ALA A 202 6.03 -11.75 -10.45
CA ALA A 202 5.59 -12.31 -9.18
C ALA A 202 5.15 -11.22 -8.19
N PHE A 203 5.92 -10.13 -8.05
CA PHE A 203 5.53 -8.99 -7.23
C PHE A 203 4.27 -8.29 -7.71
N ALA A 204 4.10 -8.11 -9.04
CA ALA A 204 2.87 -7.55 -9.59
C ALA A 204 1.64 -8.40 -9.23
N SER A 205 1.69 -9.71 -9.45
CA SER A 205 0.60 -10.62 -9.07
C SER A 205 0.35 -10.66 -7.56
N TYR A 206 1.40 -10.54 -6.75
CA TYR A 206 1.29 -10.49 -5.29
C TYR A 206 0.59 -9.23 -4.80
N SER A 207 0.90 -8.07 -5.40
CA SER A 207 0.21 -6.79 -5.15
C SER A 207 -1.25 -6.84 -5.59
N ASP A 208 -1.58 -7.54 -6.68
CA ASP A 208 -2.95 -7.76 -7.13
C ASP A 208 -3.72 -8.79 -6.26
N GLY A 209 -3.04 -9.46 -5.33
CA GLY A 209 -3.61 -10.46 -4.43
C GLY A 209 -3.72 -11.87 -5.02
N ASP A 210 -3.20 -12.12 -6.22
CA ASP A 210 -3.12 -13.47 -6.82
C ASP A 210 -1.87 -14.21 -6.33
N LEU A 211 -1.93 -14.69 -5.08
CA LEU A 211 -0.85 -15.47 -4.46
C LEU A 211 -0.47 -16.73 -5.27
N PRO A 212 -1.43 -17.50 -5.85
CA PRO A 212 -1.09 -18.61 -6.73
C PRO A 212 -0.30 -18.20 -7.97
N ALA A 213 -0.65 -17.10 -8.66
CA ALA A 213 0.10 -16.61 -9.81
C ALA A 213 1.49 -16.10 -9.41
N ALA A 214 1.57 -15.36 -8.31
CA ALA A 214 2.83 -14.86 -7.76
C ALA A 214 3.81 -16.02 -7.50
N LEU A 215 3.36 -17.11 -6.87
CA LEU A 215 4.22 -18.27 -6.62
C LEU A 215 4.66 -18.97 -7.90
N ARG A 216 3.75 -19.11 -8.88
CA ARG A 216 4.08 -19.73 -10.18
C ARG A 216 5.18 -18.94 -10.88
N GLN A 217 5.01 -17.62 -10.99
CA GLN A 217 5.98 -16.72 -11.61
C GLN A 217 7.31 -16.71 -10.84
N TRP A 218 7.28 -16.68 -9.50
CA TRP A 218 8.50 -16.78 -8.69
C TRP A 218 9.28 -18.09 -8.94
N ARG A 219 8.58 -19.20 -9.18
CA ARG A 219 9.18 -20.52 -9.45
C ARG A 219 9.71 -20.69 -10.87
N GLU A 220 9.54 -19.71 -11.76
CA GLU A 220 10.19 -19.70 -13.10
C GLU A 220 11.71 -19.43 -13.01
N GLN A 221 12.21 -19.16 -11.80
CA GLN A 221 13.61 -18.98 -11.48
C GLN A 221 13.97 -19.76 -10.19
N SER A 222 15.27 -19.92 -9.91
CA SER A 222 15.78 -20.81 -8.83
C SER A 222 16.39 -20.11 -7.62
N GLN A 223 16.47 -18.78 -7.61
CA GLN A 223 17.04 -18.02 -6.51
C GLN A 223 16.11 -18.06 -5.29
N GLU A 224 16.70 -18.31 -4.13
CA GLU A 224 16.00 -18.16 -2.85
C GLU A 224 15.72 -16.67 -2.55
N PRO A 225 14.69 -16.36 -1.75
CA PRO A 225 14.41 -15.00 -1.29
C PRO A 225 15.61 -14.34 -0.60
N ARG A 226 16.06 -13.19 -1.12
CA ARG A 226 17.21 -12.44 -0.61
C ARG A 226 16.83 -11.19 0.18
N THR A 227 15.74 -10.52 -0.21
CA THR A 227 15.23 -9.31 0.44
C THR A 227 14.11 -9.66 1.41
N LEU A 228 13.79 -8.77 2.37
CA LEU A 228 12.64 -8.98 3.26
C LEU A 228 11.32 -9.03 2.49
N ALA A 229 11.17 -8.21 1.46
CA ALA A 229 10.00 -8.21 0.60
C ALA A 229 9.84 -9.54 -0.18
N GLN A 230 10.94 -10.09 -0.69
CA GLN A 230 10.93 -11.42 -1.33
C GLN A 230 10.58 -12.52 -0.31
N LEU A 231 11.13 -12.41 0.92
CA LEU A 231 10.82 -13.34 2.00
C LEU A 231 9.33 -13.34 2.33
N GLN A 232 8.74 -12.16 2.48
CA GLN A 232 7.31 -11.99 2.74
C GLN A 232 6.46 -12.58 1.61
N LEU A 233 6.75 -12.21 0.34
CA LEU A 233 6.02 -12.69 -0.83
C LEU A 233 6.02 -14.22 -0.88
N VAL A 234 7.19 -14.84 -0.80
CA VAL A 234 7.32 -16.30 -0.99
C VAL A 234 6.76 -17.06 0.21
N SER A 235 7.02 -16.60 1.43
CA SER A 235 6.49 -17.24 2.64
C SER A 235 4.96 -17.19 2.68
N GLU A 236 4.34 -16.06 2.33
CA GLU A 236 2.88 -15.94 2.27
C GLU A 236 2.29 -16.80 1.16
N CYS A 237 2.90 -16.79 -0.03
CA CYS A 237 2.45 -17.61 -1.14
C CYS A 237 2.44 -19.10 -0.80
N LEU A 238 3.51 -19.60 -0.16
CA LEU A 238 3.60 -21.00 0.29
C LEU A 238 2.60 -21.29 1.42
N ALA A 239 2.48 -20.37 2.40
CA ALA A 239 1.52 -20.50 3.50
C ALA A 239 0.08 -20.61 2.99
N SER A 240 -0.28 -19.85 1.95
CA SER A 240 -1.61 -19.88 1.33
C SER A 240 -1.98 -21.24 0.69
N GLN A 241 -0.98 -22.07 0.40
CA GLN A 241 -1.14 -23.42 -0.12
C GLN A 241 -1.06 -24.50 0.98
N GLY A 242 -0.78 -24.11 2.23
CA GLY A 242 -0.47 -25.06 3.31
C GLY A 242 0.87 -25.78 3.12
N ASP A 243 1.78 -25.22 2.31
CA ASP A 243 3.09 -25.82 2.04
C ASP A 243 4.03 -25.57 3.23
N SER A 244 4.52 -26.64 3.84
CA SER A 244 5.40 -26.56 5.03
C SER A 244 6.76 -25.94 4.72
N ALA A 245 7.14 -25.81 3.45
CA ALA A 245 8.29 -25.02 3.03
C ALA A 245 8.16 -23.53 3.42
N ALA A 246 6.96 -23.04 3.74
CA ALA A 246 6.74 -21.70 4.28
C ALA A 246 7.41 -21.50 5.66
N LEU A 247 7.42 -22.52 6.51
CA LEU A 247 7.82 -22.41 7.91
C LEU A 247 9.24 -21.85 8.13
N PRO A 248 10.31 -22.35 7.49
CA PRO A 248 11.64 -21.76 7.66
C PRO A 248 11.72 -20.30 7.16
N LEU A 249 10.95 -19.94 6.13
CA LEU A 249 10.91 -18.57 5.63
C LEU A 249 10.14 -17.64 6.58
N ILE A 250 9.07 -18.13 7.20
CA ILE A 250 8.32 -17.41 8.25
C ILE A 250 9.22 -17.13 9.45
N GLU A 251 10.01 -18.11 9.90
CA GLU A 251 10.95 -17.91 11.01
C GLU A 251 12.02 -16.88 10.66
N LYS A 252 12.61 -16.97 9.47
CA LYS A 252 13.60 -15.98 9.00
C LYS A 252 13.01 -14.58 8.87
N LEU A 253 11.75 -14.46 8.43
CA LEU A 253 11.03 -13.17 8.39
C LEU A 253 10.80 -12.63 9.81
N ALA A 254 10.52 -13.51 10.78
CA ALA A 254 10.22 -13.12 12.15
C ALA A 254 11.40 -12.43 12.87
N GLU A 255 12.64 -12.66 12.42
CA GLU A 255 13.83 -11.99 12.94
C GLU A 255 13.81 -10.46 12.73
N ALA A 256 13.19 -10.00 11.63
CA ALA A 256 13.08 -8.57 11.29
C ALA A 256 11.66 -8.03 11.41
N LEU A 257 10.66 -8.82 11.03
CA LEU A 257 9.25 -8.44 10.92
C LEU A 257 8.36 -9.48 11.65
N PRO A 258 8.42 -9.57 12.99
CA PRO A 258 7.75 -10.62 13.76
C PRO A 258 6.23 -10.61 13.64
N ARG A 259 5.61 -9.44 13.43
CA ARG A 259 4.14 -9.34 13.27
C ARG A 259 3.70 -9.78 11.87
N ASP A 260 4.45 -9.46 10.82
CA ASP A 260 4.19 -9.94 9.46
C ASP A 260 4.31 -11.47 9.40
N ALA A 261 5.37 -12.01 9.98
CA ALA A 261 5.54 -13.45 10.12
C ALA A 261 4.38 -14.13 10.87
N LYS A 262 3.83 -13.47 11.91
CA LYS A 262 2.66 -13.99 12.64
C LYS A 262 1.40 -14.02 11.78
N ALA A 263 1.14 -12.98 10.99
CA ALA A 263 0.01 -12.96 10.04
C ALA A 263 0.12 -14.10 9.02
N ILE A 264 1.31 -14.34 8.49
CA ILE A 264 1.57 -15.42 7.52
C ILE A 264 1.45 -16.80 8.19
N ARG A 265 1.94 -16.95 9.43
CA ARG A 265 1.76 -18.18 10.21
C ARG A 265 0.29 -18.53 10.43
N ALA A 266 -0.57 -17.54 10.69
CA ALA A 266 -2.00 -17.76 10.81
C ALA A 266 -2.63 -18.31 9.51
N GLU A 267 -2.19 -17.85 8.33
CA GLU A 267 -2.59 -18.43 7.03
C GLU A 267 -2.17 -19.89 6.94
N PHE A 268 -0.89 -20.17 7.21
CA PHE A 268 -0.36 -21.53 7.11
C PHE A 268 -1.16 -22.49 8.01
N LEU A 269 -1.35 -22.15 9.29
CA LEU A 269 -2.10 -22.98 10.24
C LEU A 269 -3.55 -23.20 9.78
N TRP A 270 -4.16 -22.18 9.18
CA TRP A 270 -5.50 -22.30 8.63
C TRP A 270 -5.56 -23.30 7.47
N ARG A 271 -4.62 -23.19 6.53
CA ARG A 271 -4.52 -24.09 5.37
C ARG A 271 -4.11 -25.52 5.74
N ASP A 272 -3.29 -25.66 6.77
CA ASP A 272 -2.87 -26.91 7.38
C ASP A 272 -3.97 -27.54 8.27
N ARG A 273 -5.21 -27.02 8.24
CA ARG A 273 -6.38 -27.54 8.96
C ARG A 273 -6.20 -27.58 10.48
N ARG A 274 -5.53 -26.57 11.04
CA ARG A 274 -5.34 -26.37 12.49
C ARG A 274 -6.14 -25.14 12.94
N PRO A 275 -7.49 -25.21 12.95
CA PRO A 275 -8.37 -24.05 13.08
C PRO A 275 -8.21 -23.31 14.41
N GLN A 276 -8.00 -24.03 15.51
CA GLN A 276 -7.82 -23.41 16.83
C GLN A 276 -6.53 -22.58 16.86
N GLU A 277 -5.41 -23.18 16.47
CA GLU A 277 -4.10 -22.51 16.47
C GLU A 277 -4.05 -21.36 15.48
N ALA A 278 -4.73 -21.50 14.33
CA ALA A 278 -4.89 -20.42 13.35
C ALA A 278 -5.66 -19.24 13.96
N THR A 279 -6.76 -19.51 14.69
CA THR A 279 -7.57 -18.50 15.37
C THR A 279 -6.76 -17.79 16.45
N ASP A 280 -6.10 -18.53 17.34
CA ASP A 280 -5.30 -17.97 18.43
C ASP A 280 -4.15 -17.09 17.89
N THR A 281 -3.50 -17.56 16.82
CA THR A 281 -2.42 -16.81 16.15
C THR A 281 -2.95 -15.54 15.49
N LEU A 282 -4.09 -15.61 14.80
CA LEU A 282 -4.73 -14.48 14.14
C LEU A 282 -5.24 -13.45 15.15
N GLU A 283 -5.88 -13.88 16.24
CA GLU A 283 -6.29 -13.01 17.34
C GLU A 283 -5.08 -12.27 17.91
N SER A 284 -3.98 -12.99 18.19
CA SER A 284 -2.75 -12.38 18.70
C SER A 284 -2.18 -11.35 17.73
N PHE A 285 -2.22 -11.60 16.42
CA PHE A 285 -1.82 -10.63 15.40
C PHE A 285 -2.72 -9.38 15.44
N LEU A 286 -4.05 -9.55 15.38
CA LEU A 286 -5.01 -8.44 15.37
C LEU A 286 -4.92 -7.57 16.63
N ARG A 287 -4.74 -8.17 17.81
CA ARG A 287 -4.51 -7.41 19.05
C ARG A 287 -3.19 -6.65 19.02
N GLY A 288 -2.15 -7.22 18.40
CA GLY A 288 -0.85 -6.58 18.24
C GLY A 288 -0.87 -5.30 17.40
N LEU A 289 -1.84 -5.15 16.49
CA LEU A 289 -2.03 -3.93 15.67
C LEU A 289 -2.48 -2.72 16.49
N ARG A 290 -2.89 -2.91 17.76
CA ARG A 290 -3.22 -1.82 18.68
C ARG A 290 -2.00 -1.06 19.19
N GLU A 291 -0.80 -1.61 18.98
CA GLU A 291 0.46 -1.07 19.49
C GLU A 291 1.51 -0.88 18.39
N ASP A 292 1.34 -1.54 17.24
CA ASP A 292 2.31 -1.51 16.15
C ASP A 292 1.63 -1.17 14.81
N PRO A 293 1.94 0.00 14.23
CA PRO A 293 1.36 0.44 12.97
C PRO A 293 2.09 -0.11 11.75
N TRP A 294 3.22 -0.80 11.95
CA TRP A 294 4.16 -1.16 10.90
C TRP A 294 3.90 -2.48 10.16
N PRO A 295 2.96 -3.37 10.51
CA PRO A 295 2.70 -4.53 9.65
C PRO A 295 2.26 -4.15 8.22
N SER A 296 2.54 -5.00 7.24
CA SER A 296 2.19 -4.72 5.83
C SER A 296 0.68 -4.51 5.66
N HIS A 297 0.28 -3.49 4.90
CA HIS A 297 -1.13 -3.20 4.62
C HIS A 297 -1.85 -4.37 3.93
N GLU A 298 -1.16 -5.06 3.01
CA GLU A 298 -1.67 -6.24 2.33
C GLU A 298 -1.91 -7.39 3.32
N LEU A 299 -0.98 -7.61 4.26
CA LEU A 299 -1.13 -8.63 5.30
C LEU A 299 -2.26 -8.29 6.28
N ILE A 300 -2.45 -7.01 6.64
CA ILE A 300 -3.57 -6.57 7.48
C ILE A 300 -4.88 -6.86 6.76
N SER A 301 -5.02 -6.42 5.50
CA SER A 301 -6.23 -6.62 4.69
C SER A 301 -6.57 -8.11 4.52
N ARG A 302 -5.59 -8.94 4.16
CA ARG A 302 -5.78 -10.40 4.02
C ARG A 302 -6.09 -11.08 5.36
N SER A 303 -5.51 -10.61 6.46
CA SER A 303 -5.82 -11.10 7.81
C SER A 303 -7.27 -10.79 8.22
N MET A 304 -7.81 -9.64 7.82
CA MET A 304 -9.22 -9.30 8.04
C MET A 304 -10.17 -10.23 7.28
N ALA A 305 -9.91 -10.44 5.98
CA ALA A 305 -10.68 -11.37 5.17
C ALA A 305 -10.60 -12.81 5.73
N ARG A 306 -9.43 -13.20 6.23
CA ARG A 306 -9.24 -14.50 6.90
C ARG A 306 -10.03 -14.59 8.20
N ALA A 307 -10.09 -13.54 9.01
CA ALA A 307 -10.87 -13.55 10.25
C ALA A 307 -12.35 -13.82 9.95
N GLU A 308 -12.92 -13.19 8.92
CA GLU A 308 -14.28 -13.46 8.49
C GLU A 308 -14.45 -14.90 7.96
N ALA A 309 -13.51 -15.40 7.17
CA ALA A 309 -13.56 -16.76 6.64
C ALA A 309 -13.51 -17.82 7.76
N ILE A 310 -12.61 -17.65 8.73
CA ILE A 310 -12.51 -18.54 9.90
C ILE A 310 -13.82 -18.50 10.68
N ALA A 311 -14.33 -17.31 11.01
CA ALA A 311 -15.58 -17.14 11.74
C ALA A 311 -16.74 -17.89 11.07
N ARG A 312 -16.96 -17.71 9.76
CA ARG A 312 -18.06 -18.35 9.02
C ARG A 312 -17.98 -19.86 8.92
N THR A 313 -16.78 -20.43 9.04
CA THR A 313 -16.60 -21.89 9.04
C THR A 313 -16.73 -22.51 10.43
N ASP A 314 -16.65 -21.69 11.48
CA ASP A 314 -16.80 -22.14 12.87
C ASP A 314 -18.28 -22.20 13.29
N ARG A 315 -18.85 -23.41 13.25
CA ARG A 315 -20.23 -23.66 13.70
C ARG A 315 -20.43 -23.49 15.20
N SER A 316 -19.36 -23.60 16.00
CA SER A 316 -19.45 -23.41 17.45
C SER A 316 -19.56 -21.94 17.85
N LYS A 317 -19.24 -21.02 16.92
CA LYS A 317 -19.16 -19.57 17.10
C LYS A 317 -18.12 -19.10 18.14
N ILE A 318 -17.27 -20.00 18.65
CA ILE A 318 -16.21 -19.67 19.61
C ILE A 318 -15.14 -18.81 18.93
N ALA A 319 -14.61 -19.24 17.78
CA ALA A 319 -13.63 -18.48 17.01
C ALA A 319 -14.23 -17.17 16.47
N ALA A 320 -15.49 -17.21 16.05
CA ALA A 320 -16.21 -16.00 15.64
C ALA A 320 -16.28 -14.96 16.76
N GLY A 321 -16.61 -15.37 17.99
CA GLY A 321 -16.61 -14.49 19.16
C GLY A 321 -15.24 -13.90 19.48
N LEU A 322 -14.20 -14.75 19.52
CA LEU A 322 -12.82 -14.32 19.78
C LEU A 322 -12.35 -13.26 18.76
N LEU A 323 -12.59 -13.50 17.47
CA LEU A 323 -12.19 -12.58 16.40
C LEU A 323 -13.04 -11.30 16.40
N TYR A 324 -14.33 -11.39 16.69
CA TYR A 324 -15.21 -10.22 16.85
C TYR A 324 -14.72 -9.28 17.97
N ASP A 325 -14.28 -9.85 19.09
CA ASP A 325 -13.74 -9.11 20.24
C ASP A 325 -12.34 -8.57 19.97
N ALA A 326 -11.50 -9.34 19.26
CA ALA A 326 -10.18 -8.89 18.83
C ALA A 326 -10.27 -7.64 17.94
N LEU A 327 -11.32 -7.56 17.12
CA LEU A 327 -11.61 -6.43 16.26
C LEU A 327 -12.39 -5.30 16.94
N ALA A 328 -12.75 -5.38 18.22
CA ALA A 328 -13.60 -4.37 18.86
C ALA A 328 -12.90 -3.02 19.09
N THR A 329 -11.61 -3.06 19.45
CA THR A 329 -10.78 -1.87 19.71
C THR A 329 -10.13 -1.39 18.41
N PRO A 330 -10.13 -0.07 18.10
CA PRO A 330 -9.34 0.48 17.01
C PRO A 330 -7.86 0.10 17.11
N PHE A 331 -7.22 -0.04 15.96
CA PHE A 331 -5.77 -0.21 15.90
C PHE A 331 -5.05 1.11 16.19
N CYS A 332 -3.74 1.03 16.47
CA CYS A 332 -2.97 2.26 16.65
C CYS A 332 -3.06 3.13 15.40
N VAL A 333 -3.06 4.44 15.61
CA VAL A 333 -3.23 5.47 14.56
C VAL A 333 -4.43 5.26 13.62
N PHE A 334 -5.43 4.47 14.02
CA PHE A 334 -6.60 4.10 13.20
C PHE A 334 -6.24 3.43 11.86
N THR A 335 -5.11 2.70 11.80
CA THR A 335 -4.72 1.93 10.61
C THR A 335 -5.84 0.96 10.22
N SER A 336 -6.23 0.97 8.93
CA SER A 336 -7.24 0.07 8.34
C SER A 336 -8.58 0.04 9.09
N GLU A 337 -9.03 1.19 9.61
CA GLU A 337 -10.25 1.27 10.41
C GLU A 337 -11.50 0.85 9.64
N SER A 338 -11.59 1.20 8.35
CA SER A 338 -12.73 0.84 7.51
C SER A 338 -12.81 -0.68 7.31
N GLU A 339 -11.66 -1.31 7.02
CA GLU A 339 -11.54 -2.76 6.85
C GLU A 339 -11.81 -3.51 8.17
N ARG A 340 -11.30 -2.99 9.29
CA ARG A 340 -11.55 -3.54 10.64
C ARG A 340 -13.05 -3.57 10.94
N LEU A 341 -13.74 -2.44 10.75
CA LEU A 341 -15.17 -2.34 10.99
C LEU A 341 -15.98 -3.20 10.03
N ALA A 342 -15.58 -3.29 8.75
CA ALA A 342 -16.22 -4.15 7.77
C ALA A 342 -16.12 -5.64 8.15
N ALA A 343 -14.92 -6.11 8.51
CA ALA A 343 -14.71 -7.50 8.95
C ALA A 343 -15.48 -7.79 10.24
N ARG A 344 -15.44 -6.88 11.21
CA ARG A 344 -16.20 -7.03 12.46
C ARG A 344 -17.70 -7.07 12.23
N LEU A 345 -18.23 -6.26 11.31
CA LEU A 345 -19.65 -6.28 10.94
C LEU A 345 -20.02 -7.62 10.30
N GLY A 346 -19.21 -8.13 9.37
CA GLY A 346 -19.42 -9.43 8.73
C GLY A 346 -19.45 -10.59 9.73
N ILE A 347 -18.52 -10.59 10.69
CA ILE A 347 -18.50 -11.57 11.79
C ILE A 347 -19.70 -11.39 12.72
N GLY A 348 -20.07 -10.14 13.05
CA GLY A 348 -21.23 -9.85 13.89
C GLY A 348 -22.54 -10.37 13.31
N ILE A 349 -22.76 -10.19 12.00
CA ILE A 349 -23.93 -10.74 11.30
C ILE A 349 -23.97 -12.27 11.39
N TYR A 350 -22.82 -12.94 11.27
CA TYR A 350 -22.74 -14.38 11.43
C TYR A 350 -23.05 -14.83 12.88
N LEU A 351 -22.54 -14.09 13.88
CA LEU A 351 -22.88 -14.33 15.28
C LEU A 351 -24.38 -14.16 15.54
N ASP A 352 -25.02 -13.23 14.85
CA ASP A 352 -26.46 -12.96 14.88
C ASP A 352 -27.30 -13.89 13.97
N ASP A 353 -26.82 -15.10 13.66
CA ASP A 353 -27.51 -16.11 12.84
C ASP A 353 -27.80 -15.64 11.39
N ASP A 354 -26.77 -15.05 10.76
CA ASP A 354 -26.79 -14.54 9.39
C ASP A 354 -27.85 -13.46 9.12
N ARG A 355 -28.26 -12.75 10.18
CA ARG A 355 -29.16 -11.59 10.12
C ARG A 355 -28.62 -10.48 11.00
N PRO A 356 -28.70 -9.21 10.61
CA PRO A 356 -28.13 -8.14 11.43
C PRO A 356 -28.91 -7.97 12.74
N GLY A 357 -28.27 -8.34 13.86
CA GLY A 357 -28.83 -8.35 15.21
C GLY A 357 -28.07 -7.42 16.17
N GLU A 358 -27.85 -7.90 17.40
CA GLU A 358 -27.21 -7.12 18.47
C GLU A 358 -25.74 -6.81 18.17
N HIS A 359 -24.98 -7.80 17.67
CA HIS A 359 -23.58 -7.62 17.33
C HIS A 359 -23.44 -6.65 16.15
N ALA A 360 -24.23 -6.84 15.10
CA ALA A 360 -24.23 -5.93 13.95
C ALA A 360 -24.60 -4.50 14.35
N HIS A 361 -25.57 -4.32 15.25
CA HIS A 361 -26.00 -3.01 15.73
C HIS A 361 -24.87 -2.24 16.41
N ALA A 362 -24.11 -2.90 17.30
CA ALA A 362 -22.99 -2.28 18.01
C ALA A 362 -21.90 -1.78 17.04
N VAL A 363 -21.65 -2.51 15.95
CA VAL A 363 -20.66 -2.10 14.93
C VAL A 363 -21.19 -0.95 14.07
N LEU A 364 -22.46 -1.04 13.63
CA LEU A 364 -23.07 -0.02 12.78
C LEU A 364 -23.11 1.37 13.44
N GLN A 365 -23.25 1.42 14.77
CA GLN A 365 -23.18 2.68 15.51
C GLN A 365 -21.83 3.40 15.37
N ALA A 366 -20.73 2.69 15.13
CA ALA A 366 -19.40 3.30 14.96
C ALA A 366 -19.25 4.09 13.65
N PHE A 367 -20.14 3.87 12.67
CA PHE A 367 -20.16 4.62 11.41
C PHE A 367 -20.99 5.91 11.50
N GLU A 368 -21.65 6.19 12.62
CA GLU A 368 -22.47 7.39 12.77
C GLU A 368 -21.63 8.60 13.19
N PRO A 369 -21.89 9.80 12.63
CA PRO A 369 -22.90 10.12 11.62
C PRO A 369 -22.41 9.95 10.16
N TYR A 370 -21.15 9.55 9.94
CA TYR A 370 -20.50 9.49 8.63
C TYR A 370 -20.63 8.11 7.98
N VAL A 371 -21.84 7.79 7.53
CA VAL A 371 -22.20 6.47 7.01
C VAL A 371 -21.54 6.16 5.66
N VAL A 372 -21.21 4.88 5.42
CA VAL A 372 -20.73 4.40 4.13
C VAL A 372 -21.89 4.39 3.12
N TRP A 373 -21.78 5.20 2.06
CA TRP A 373 -22.84 5.37 1.06
C TRP A 373 -22.80 4.29 -0.04
N GLN A 374 -22.96 3.02 0.37
CA GLN A 374 -22.98 1.85 -0.53
C GLN A 374 -24.22 1.00 -0.29
N ARG A 375 -24.80 0.43 -1.35
CA ARG A 375 -26.07 -0.32 -1.33
C ARG A 375 -26.14 -1.34 -0.18
N ASN A 376 -25.15 -2.24 -0.12
CA ASN A 376 -25.15 -3.35 0.84
C ASN A 376 -25.06 -2.84 2.28
N PHE A 377 -24.19 -1.87 2.54
CA PHE A 377 -24.05 -1.27 3.86
C PHE A 377 -25.35 -0.58 4.30
N LEU A 378 -25.93 0.25 3.43
CA LEU A 378 -27.17 0.96 3.72
C LEU A 378 -28.36 0.02 3.96
N ASN A 379 -28.44 -1.08 3.18
CA ASN A 379 -29.49 -2.09 3.40
C ASN A 379 -29.32 -2.80 4.75
N THR A 380 -28.11 -3.28 5.06
CA THR A 380 -27.79 -3.92 6.34
C THR A 380 -28.08 -2.99 7.52
N ARG A 381 -27.68 -1.71 7.41
CA ARG A 381 -27.95 -0.70 8.43
C ARG A 381 -29.45 -0.48 8.66
N LYS A 382 -30.21 -0.33 7.57
CA LYS A 382 -31.68 -0.19 7.63
C LYS A 382 -32.32 -1.40 8.30
N GLU A 383 -31.99 -2.62 7.86
CA GLU A 383 -32.54 -3.87 8.40
C GLU A 383 -32.23 -4.01 9.90
N CYS A 384 -30.97 -3.77 10.28
CA CYS A 384 -30.53 -3.83 11.66
C CYS A 384 -31.29 -2.84 12.55
N TYR A 385 -31.33 -1.57 12.14
CA TYR A 385 -31.91 -0.51 12.97
C TYR A 385 -33.42 -0.66 13.12
N LEU A 386 -34.11 -1.20 12.11
CA LEU A 386 -35.51 -1.58 12.23
C LEU A 386 -35.69 -2.74 13.22
N ALA A 387 -34.92 -3.82 13.07
CA ALA A 387 -34.99 -5.00 13.93
C ALA A 387 -34.69 -4.67 15.40
N GLN A 388 -33.71 -3.81 15.66
CA GLN A 388 -33.24 -3.42 17.00
C GLN A 388 -33.98 -2.19 17.57
N HIS A 389 -34.98 -1.67 16.86
CA HIS A 389 -35.77 -0.51 17.27
C HIS A 389 -34.91 0.73 17.60
N SER A 390 -33.84 0.92 16.81
CA SER A 390 -32.91 2.02 16.98
C SER A 390 -33.58 3.38 16.72
N PRO A 391 -33.23 4.43 17.48
CA PRO A 391 -33.73 5.79 17.23
C PRO A 391 -33.36 6.31 15.83
N LEU A 392 -32.33 5.74 15.20
CA LEU A 392 -31.85 6.10 13.87
C LEU A 392 -32.56 5.36 12.72
N ALA A 393 -33.49 4.43 13.02
CA ALA A 393 -34.16 3.62 11.99
C ALA A 393 -34.84 4.46 10.90
N LYS A 394 -35.48 5.58 11.27
CA LYS A 394 -36.10 6.50 10.30
C LYS A 394 -35.08 7.16 9.38
N GLN A 395 -33.90 7.52 9.89
CA GLN A 395 -32.82 8.09 9.08
C GLN A 395 -32.24 7.02 8.16
N ALA A 396 -31.96 5.82 8.69
CA ALA A 396 -31.42 4.73 7.89
C ALA A 396 -32.30 4.30 6.72
N ASN A 397 -33.63 4.29 6.92
CA ASN A 397 -34.55 4.05 5.83
C ASN A 397 -34.50 5.16 4.76
N ARG A 398 -34.45 6.44 5.18
CA ARG A 398 -34.32 7.57 4.23
C ARG A 398 -33.03 7.51 3.42
N ASP A 399 -31.92 7.19 4.07
CA ASP A 399 -30.61 7.10 3.43
C ASP A 399 -30.61 6.02 2.34
N PHE A 400 -31.14 4.83 2.65
CA PHE A 400 -31.28 3.75 1.68
C PHE A 400 -32.21 4.12 0.52
N ASP A 401 -33.37 4.72 0.80
CA ASP A 401 -34.30 5.16 -0.23
C ASP A 401 -33.69 6.25 -1.14
N GLU A 402 -32.90 7.15 -0.58
CA GLU A 402 -32.19 8.18 -1.35
C GLU A 402 -31.11 7.58 -2.25
N PHE A 403 -30.34 6.62 -1.73
CA PHE A 403 -29.37 5.86 -2.52
C PHE A 403 -30.07 5.17 -3.70
N MET A 404 -31.13 4.41 -3.45
CA MET A 404 -31.86 3.67 -4.50
C MET A 404 -32.52 4.58 -5.54
N LYS A 405 -32.95 5.80 -5.17
CA LYS A 405 -33.51 6.77 -6.14
C LYS A 405 -32.48 7.29 -7.13
N ARG A 406 -31.22 7.37 -6.73
CA ARG A 406 -30.13 7.95 -7.53
C ARG A 406 -29.25 6.89 -8.19
N GLU A 407 -29.32 5.65 -7.72
CA GLU A 407 -28.62 4.54 -8.33
C GLU A 407 -29.19 4.28 -9.73
N VAL A 408 -28.33 4.46 -10.74
CA VAL A 408 -28.66 4.05 -12.11
C VAL A 408 -28.87 2.54 -12.05
N VAL A 409 -30.04 2.06 -12.44
CA VAL A 409 -30.35 0.63 -12.51
C VAL A 409 -29.46 -0.02 -13.58
N THR A 410 -28.20 -0.27 -13.26
CA THR A 410 -27.39 -1.25 -13.97
C THR A 410 -27.93 -2.59 -13.54
N ALA A 411 -28.60 -3.28 -14.47
CA ALA A 411 -29.37 -4.50 -14.25
C ALA A 411 -28.69 -5.46 -13.28
N ASP A 412 -29.11 -5.39 -12.01
CA ASP A 412 -28.90 -6.45 -11.05
C ASP A 412 -29.72 -7.64 -11.56
N VAL A 413 -29.03 -8.66 -12.08
CA VAL A 413 -29.66 -9.85 -12.66
C VAL A 413 -30.61 -10.49 -11.64
N SER A 414 -30.28 -10.45 -10.35
CA SER A 414 -31.14 -11.01 -9.30
C SER A 414 -32.42 -10.18 -9.09
N GLY A 415 -32.30 -8.85 -9.14
CA GLY A 415 -33.43 -7.92 -9.06
C GLY A 415 -34.35 -8.04 -10.27
N LEU A 416 -33.77 -8.07 -11.48
CA LEU A 416 -34.52 -8.26 -12.72
C LEU A 416 -35.23 -9.63 -12.75
N THR A 417 -34.58 -10.68 -12.23
CA THR A 417 -35.17 -12.02 -12.14
C THR A 417 -36.39 -12.04 -11.23
N LYS A 418 -36.31 -11.46 -10.02
CA LYS A 418 -37.47 -11.36 -9.11
C LYS A 418 -38.63 -10.55 -9.71
N GLU A 419 -38.32 -9.48 -10.42
CA GLU A 419 -39.34 -8.65 -11.09
C GLU A 419 -40.06 -9.41 -12.21
N ILE A 420 -39.31 -10.22 -12.98
CA ILE A 420 -39.84 -11.09 -14.03
C ILE A 420 -40.73 -12.19 -13.42
N GLU A 421 -40.27 -12.84 -12.34
CA GLU A 421 -41.02 -13.89 -11.64
C GLU A 421 -42.33 -13.35 -11.05
N ALA A 422 -42.29 -12.17 -10.41
CA ALA A 422 -43.47 -11.51 -9.85
C ALA A 422 -44.52 -11.16 -10.93
N ARG A 423 -44.08 -10.72 -12.12
CA ARG A 423 -44.97 -10.43 -13.25
C ARG A 423 -45.52 -11.69 -13.90
N ALA A 424 -44.74 -12.78 -13.97
CA ALA A 424 -45.20 -14.07 -14.47
C ALA A 424 -46.33 -14.64 -13.59
N LEU A 425 -46.20 -14.52 -12.25
CA LEU A 425 -47.24 -14.92 -11.29
C LEU A 425 -48.52 -14.09 -11.41
N HIS A 426 -48.41 -12.79 -11.69
CA HIS A 426 -49.57 -11.93 -11.91
C HIS A 426 -50.34 -12.26 -13.20
N THR A 427 -49.65 -12.77 -14.22
CA THR A 427 -50.26 -13.12 -15.51
C THR A 427 -51.01 -14.46 -15.46
N GLN A 428 -50.60 -15.37 -14.56
CA GLN A 428 -51.31 -16.64 -14.33
C GLN A 428 -52.57 -16.51 -13.46
N GLY A 429 -52.79 -15.35 -12.81
CA GLY A 429 -53.91 -15.12 -11.90
C GLY A 429 -55.13 -14.39 -12.48
N GLN A 430 -55.13 -13.98 -13.76
CA GLN A 430 -56.30 -13.33 -14.38
C GLN A 430 -57.16 -14.32 -15.16
N PRO A 431 -58.44 -14.55 -14.79
CA PRO A 431 -59.34 -15.39 -15.57
C PRO A 431 -59.69 -14.68 -16.88
N SER A 432 -59.58 -15.42 -17.99
CA SER A 432 -60.01 -14.97 -19.32
C SER A 432 -61.51 -14.71 -19.32
N ILE A 433 -61.91 -13.43 -19.34
CA ILE A 433 -63.28 -13.03 -19.66
C ILE A 433 -63.43 -13.11 -21.18
N ARG A 434 -64.02 -14.20 -21.69
CA ARG A 434 -64.54 -14.27 -23.05
C ARG A 434 -66.01 -13.85 -23.07
N LYS A 435 -66.34 -12.98 -24.03
CA LYS A 435 -67.72 -12.69 -24.48
C LYS A 435 -68.40 -13.92 -25.04
#